data_AF-Q4DPE3-F1
#
_entry.id   AF-Q4DPE3-F1
#
_cell.length_a   1.000
_cell.length_b   1.000
_cell.length_c   1.000
_cell.angle_alpha   90.00
_cell.angle_beta   90.00
_cell.angle_gamma   90.00
#
_symmetry.space_group_name_H-M   'P 1'
#
loop_
_entity.id
_entity.type
_entity.pdbx_description
1 polymer ?
#
loop_
_entity_poly.entity_id
_entity_poly.type
_entity_poly.pdbx_seq_one_letter_code
_entity_poly.pdbx_strand_id
1 'polypeptide(L)'
;MEERVRRPPSVLTSEVYNEAETIFTMLENKEKLVSFLDCMTLLRGMGMNPTQSDMDYLRERMADPVLRLEQWRREEELRREKERRREELREKRKSSSAYSQKKPRKSAVERAMQVGATEGQVPQQNVKIVPVEEIKNIDWNIFISCAEEIYRDAATEQKEVLGALKVFDKEGAGEMTVDDLVRIATTNGETVLNPGEVQQLRAIIPPKCSLVELAARLQGTYIPPTKEELERKALEEIERRRQQEVSEKRFSDDAMLLP
;
A
#
# COMPACT_ATOMS: atom_id res chain seq x y z
N MET A 1 -16.74 1.41 -19.81
CA MET A 1 -15.58 1.76 -18.98
C MET A 1 -14.41 1.03 -19.61
N GLU A 2 -13.37 1.74 -20.04
CA GLU A 2 -12.14 1.07 -20.47
C GLU A 2 -11.58 0.32 -19.25
N GLU A 3 -11.74 -0.99 -19.24
CA GLU A 3 -11.04 -1.87 -18.32
C GLU A 3 -9.56 -1.66 -18.61
N ARG A 4 -8.86 -0.87 -17.77
CA ARG A 4 -7.42 -0.69 -17.89
C ARG A 4 -6.83 -2.09 -17.85
N VAL A 5 -6.32 -2.56 -19.00
CA VAL A 5 -5.65 -3.86 -19.11
C VAL A 5 -4.58 -3.89 -18.05
N ARG A 6 -4.80 -4.69 -17.00
CA ARG A 6 -3.88 -4.76 -15.87
C ARG A 6 -2.57 -5.34 -16.36
N ARG A 7 -1.48 -4.66 -16.01
CA ARG A 7 -0.14 -5.19 -16.27
C ARG A 7 0.09 -6.42 -15.39
N PRO A 8 0.86 -7.40 -15.86
CA PRO A 8 1.22 -8.53 -15.02
C PRO A 8 1.95 -8.02 -13.77
N PRO A 9 1.66 -8.56 -12.58
CA PRO A 9 2.33 -8.15 -11.36
C PRO A 9 3.82 -8.45 -11.44
N SER A 10 4.61 -7.59 -10.79
CA SER A 10 6.03 -7.83 -10.57
C SER A 10 6.22 -8.84 -9.44
N VAL A 11 7.38 -9.49 -9.40
CA VAL A 11 7.72 -10.40 -8.29
C VAL A 11 8.11 -9.56 -7.07
N LEU A 12 7.55 -9.87 -5.91
CA LEU A 12 8.00 -9.29 -4.65
C LEU A 12 9.41 -9.79 -4.31
N THR A 13 10.35 -8.88 -4.15
CA THR A 13 11.67 -9.21 -3.63
C THR A 13 11.62 -9.41 -2.12
N SER A 14 12.61 -10.11 -1.57
CA SER A 14 12.73 -10.28 -0.11
C SER A 14 12.87 -8.94 0.63
N GLU A 15 13.50 -7.95 0.01
CA GLU A 15 13.63 -6.60 0.60
C GLU A 15 12.28 -5.92 0.75
N VAL A 16 11.47 -5.93 -0.32
CA VAL A 16 10.11 -5.36 -0.31
C VAL A 16 9.22 -6.09 0.69
N TYR A 17 9.33 -7.41 0.77
CA TYR A 17 8.59 -8.21 1.74
C TYR A 17 8.92 -7.80 3.19
N ASN A 18 10.21 -7.69 3.52
CA ASN A 18 10.67 -7.32 4.87
C ASN A 18 10.27 -5.88 5.23
N GLU A 19 10.33 -4.96 4.27
CA GLU A 19 9.88 -3.57 4.46
C GLU A 19 8.37 -3.51 4.73
N ALA A 20 7.58 -4.22 3.92
CA ALA A 20 6.14 -4.32 4.11
C ALA A 20 5.77 -4.96 5.47
N GLU A 21 6.46 -6.02 5.89
CA GLU A 21 6.25 -6.68 7.18
C GLU A 21 6.58 -5.75 8.35
N THR A 22 7.65 -4.96 8.22
CA THR A 22 8.04 -3.96 9.23
C THR A 22 6.94 -2.90 9.37
N ILE A 23 6.45 -2.36 8.25
CA ILE A 23 5.37 -1.36 8.27
C ILE A 23 4.08 -1.97 8.80
N PHE A 24 3.77 -3.21 8.44
CA PHE A 24 2.59 -3.92 8.94
C PHE A 24 2.64 -4.04 10.46
N THR A 25 3.78 -4.45 11.01
CA THR A 25 4.00 -4.56 12.46
C THR A 25 3.89 -3.21 13.17
N MET A 26 4.19 -2.10 12.50
CA MET A 26 4.01 -0.75 13.07
C MET A 26 2.54 -0.30 13.08
N LEU A 27 1.73 -0.79 12.16
CA LEU A 27 0.32 -0.42 11.99
C LEU A 27 -0.64 -1.41 12.68
N GLU A 28 -0.15 -2.59 13.07
CA GLU A 28 -1.00 -3.63 13.64
C GLU A 28 -1.62 -3.23 14.99
N ASN A 29 -2.85 -3.66 15.20
CA ASN A 29 -3.55 -3.52 16.47
C ASN A 29 -3.14 -4.63 17.46
N LYS A 30 -3.78 -4.65 18.64
CA LYS A 30 -3.53 -5.68 19.68
C LYS A 30 -3.76 -7.12 19.22
N GLU A 31 -4.49 -7.33 18.13
CA GLU A 31 -4.81 -8.63 17.55
C GLU A 31 -3.94 -8.99 16.34
N LYS A 32 -2.88 -8.21 16.07
CA LYS A 32 -1.98 -8.36 14.91
C LYS A 32 -2.67 -8.16 13.57
N LEU A 33 -3.57 -7.18 13.51
CA LEU A 33 -4.37 -6.88 12.33
C LEU A 33 -4.31 -5.40 11.98
N VAL A 34 -4.48 -5.09 10.71
CA VAL A 34 -4.55 -3.72 10.19
C VAL A 34 -5.93 -3.42 9.61
N SER A 35 -6.22 -2.13 9.42
CA SER A 35 -7.42 -1.68 8.71
C SER A 35 -7.17 -1.60 7.20
N PHE A 36 -8.24 -1.56 6.40
CA PHE A 36 -8.11 -1.35 4.96
C PHE A 36 -7.48 0.01 4.58
N LEU A 37 -7.65 1.02 5.43
CA LEU A 37 -7.01 2.33 5.21
C LEU A 37 -5.48 2.21 5.30
N ASP A 38 -4.99 1.37 6.22
CA ASP A 38 -3.55 1.11 6.40
C ASP A 38 -2.94 0.42 5.18
N CYS A 39 -3.73 -0.32 4.39
CA CYS A 39 -3.25 -0.93 3.15
C CYS A 39 -2.69 0.08 2.15
N MET A 40 -3.23 1.31 2.11
CA MET A 40 -2.67 2.35 1.25
C MET A 40 -1.26 2.75 1.69
N THR A 41 -1.03 2.87 3.01
CA THR A 41 0.30 3.14 3.58
C THR A 41 1.25 1.98 3.31
N LEU A 42 0.78 0.73 3.45
CA LEU A 42 1.57 -0.46 3.17
C LEU A 42 2.02 -0.53 1.71
N LEU A 43 1.10 -0.34 0.75
CA LEU A 43 1.44 -0.35 -0.67
C LEU A 43 2.42 0.77 -1.04
N ARG A 44 2.27 1.97 -0.46
CA ARG A 44 3.23 3.07 -0.63
C ARG A 44 4.59 2.73 -0.03
N GLY A 45 4.61 2.08 1.13
CA GLY A 45 5.82 1.55 1.75
C GLY A 45 6.54 0.50 0.90
N MET A 46 5.79 -0.27 0.10
CA MET A 46 6.32 -1.20 -0.90
C MET A 46 6.83 -0.51 -2.18
N GLY A 47 6.76 0.82 -2.25
CA GLY A 47 7.15 1.61 -3.41
C GLY A 47 6.08 1.72 -4.51
N MET A 48 4.84 1.31 -4.27
CA MET A 48 3.76 1.46 -5.25
C MET A 48 3.09 2.84 -5.16
N ASN A 49 2.55 3.32 -6.27
CA ASN A 49 1.55 4.40 -6.28
C ASN A 49 0.15 3.80 -6.50
N PRO A 50 -0.51 3.28 -5.45
CA PRO A 50 -1.81 2.65 -5.61
C PRO A 50 -2.84 3.67 -6.12
N THR A 51 -3.55 3.28 -7.18
CA THR A 51 -4.70 4.03 -7.69
C THR A 51 -5.99 3.61 -7.00
N GLN A 52 -7.07 4.37 -7.16
CA GLN A 52 -8.38 3.98 -6.63
C GLN A 52 -8.83 2.61 -7.16
N SER A 53 -8.52 2.31 -8.43
CA SER A 53 -8.83 1.00 -9.03
C SER A 53 -8.03 -0.14 -8.39
N ASP A 54 -6.78 0.10 -7.99
CA ASP A 54 -5.97 -0.90 -7.27
C ASP A 54 -6.57 -1.17 -5.89
N MET A 55 -6.96 -0.10 -5.18
CA MET A 55 -7.61 -0.21 -3.87
C MET A 55 -8.94 -0.94 -3.96
N ASP A 56 -9.80 -0.58 -4.93
CA ASP A 56 -11.11 -1.25 -5.09
C ASP A 56 -10.96 -2.73 -5.39
N TYR A 57 -9.97 -3.11 -6.22
CA TYR A 57 -9.67 -4.52 -6.45
C TYR A 57 -9.16 -5.21 -5.20
N LEU A 58 -8.21 -4.60 -4.49
CA LEU A 58 -7.67 -5.16 -3.26
C LEU A 58 -8.79 -5.42 -2.25
N ARG A 59 -9.74 -4.47 -2.14
CA ARG A 59 -10.91 -4.57 -1.28
C ARG A 59 -11.77 -5.79 -1.65
N GLU A 60 -12.06 -5.97 -2.94
CA GLU A 60 -12.84 -7.10 -3.44
C GLU A 60 -12.13 -8.43 -3.15
N ARG A 61 -10.82 -8.51 -3.37
CA ARG A 61 -10.02 -9.73 -3.16
C ARG A 61 -9.87 -10.09 -1.68
N MET A 62 -9.81 -9.10 -0.79
CA MET A 62 -9.67 -9.31 0.64
C MET A 62 -10.97 -9.63 1.36
N ALA A 63 -12.13 -9.25 0.81
CA ALA A 63 -13.42 -9.42 1.47
C ALA A 63 -13.67 -10.88 1.92
N ASP A 64 -13.47 -11.85 1.02
CA ASP A 64 -13.72 -13.27 1.30
C ASP A 64 -12.71 -13.89 2.30
N PRO A 65 -11.38 -13.70 2.17
CA PRO A 65 -10.43 -14.15 3.18
C PRO A 65 -10.65 -13.52 4.56
N VAL A 66 -10.94 -12.21 4.64
CA VAL A 66 -11.18 -11.52 5.91
C VAL A 66 -12.44 -12.08 6.58
N LEU A 67 -13.53 -12.24 5.83
CA LEU A 67 -14.76 -12.82 6.37
C LEU A 67 -14.54 -14.23 6.93
N ARG A 68 -13.78 -15.07 6.21
CA ARG A 68 -13.43 -16.42 6.66
C ARG A 68 -12.60 -16.40 7.94
N LEU A 69 -11.62 -15.50 8.03
CA LEU A 69 -10.80 -15.34 9.23
C LEU A 69 -11.64 -14.91 10.43
N GLU A 70 -12.56 -13.96 10.25
CA GLU A 70 -13.47 -13.54 11.31
C GLU A 70 -14.39 -14.66 11.79
N GLN A 71 -14.96 -15.45 10.86
CA GLN A 71 -15.77 -16.61 11.20
C GLN A 71 -14.97 -17.62 12.03
N TRP A 72 -13.75 -17.94 11.59
CA TRP A 72 -12.87 -18.86 12.31
C TRP A 72 -12.53 -18.36 13.72
N ARG A 73 -12.26 -17.06 13.89
CA ARG A 73 -12.00 -16.46 15.21
C ARG A 73 -13.22 -16.56 16.14
N ARG A 74 -14.43 -16.30 15.64
CA ARG A 74 -15.68 -16.43 16.41
C ARG A 74 -15.95 -17.88 16.83
N GLU A 75 -15.69 -18.84 15.93
CA GLU A 75 -15.83 -20.27 16.25
C GLU A 75 -14.82 -20.72 17.30
N GLU A 76 -13.57 -20.27 17.21
CA GLU A 76 -12.52 -20.57 18.18
C GLU A 76 -12.83 -20.00 19.57
N GLU A 77 -13.32 -18.76 19.66
CA GLU A 77 -13.74 -18.15 20.92
C GLU A 77 -14.89 -18.93 21.57
N LEU A 78 -15.90 -19.29 20.77
CA LEU A 78 -17.03 -20.09 21.22
C LEU A 78 -16.61 -21.50 21.66
N ARG A 79 -15.63 -22.10 20.98
CA ARG A 79 -15.03 -23.38 21.35
C ARG A 79 -14.31 -23.30 22.69
N ARG A 80 -13.48 -22.27 22.91
CA ARG A 80 -12.79 -22.05 24.18
C ARG A 80 -13.76 -21.77 25.34
N GLU A 81 -14.80 -20.99 25.11
CA GLU A 81 -15.81 -20.71 26.13
C GLU A 81 -16.58 -21.98 26.54
N LYS A 82 -16.93 -22.83 25.57
CA LYS A 82 -17.54 -24.14 25.85
C LYS A 82 -16.61 -25.06 26.65
N GLU A 83 -15.32 -25.07 26.33
CA GLU A 83 -14.32 -25.85 27.06
C GLU A 83 -14.17 -25.36 28.51
N ARG A 84 -14.05 -24.05 28.72
CA ARG A 84 -14.00 -23.44 30.05
C ARG A 84 -15.25 -23.76 30.87
N ARG A 85 -16.44 -23.59 30.29
CA ARG A 85 -17.70 -23.93 30.96
C ARG A 85 -17.78 -25.41 31.34
N ARG A 86 -17.26 -26.30 30.49
CA ARG A 86 -17.20 -27.74 30.76
C ARG A 86 -16.22 -28.06 31.88
N GLU A 87 -15.08 -27.39 31.95
CA GLU A 87 -14.09 -27.54 33.01
C GLU A 87 -14.61 -27.00 34.35
N GLU A 88 -15.20 -25.80 34.37
CA GLU A 88 -15.82 -25.24 35.58
C GLU A 88 -16.93 -26.13 36.14
N LEU A 89 -17.74 -26.74 35.27
CA LEU A 89 -18.75 -27.73 35.66
C LEU A 89 -18.10 -29.00 36.25
N ARG A 90 -16.94 -29.41 35.74
CA ARG A 90 -16.18 -30.55 36.27
C ARG A 90 -15.57 -30.22 37.63
N GLU A 91 -14.98 -29.04 37.80
CA GLU A 91 -14.39 -28.60 39.07
C GLU A 91 -15.47 -28.38 40.15
N LYS A 92 -16.61 -27.75 39.81
CA LYS A 92 -17.77 -27.64 40.73
C LYS A 92 -18.31 -29.01 41.15
N ARG A 93 -18.25 -30.02 40.27
CA ARG A 93 -18.63 -31.41 40.60
C ARG A 93 -17.60 -32.09 41.52
N LYS A 94 -16.30 -31.85 41.33
CA LYS A 94 -15.26 -32.39 42.21
C LYS A 94 -15.33 -31.76 43.61
N SER A 95 -15.50 -30.44 43.71
CA SER A 95 -15.59 -29.74 44.99
C SER A 95 -16.86 -30.09 45.79
N SER A 96 -18.00 -30.27 45.12
CA SER A 96 -19.23 -30.75 45.77
C SER A 96 -19.19 -32.23 46.17
N SER A 97 -18.37 -33.06 45.52
CA SER A 97 -18.17 -34.46 45.92
C SER A 97 -17.32 -34.59 47.19
N ALA A 98 -16.47 -33.61 47.51
CA ALA A 98 -15.70 -33.60 48.76
C ALA A 98 -16.57 -33.32 50.00
N TYR A 99 -17.74 -32.69 49.81
CA TYR A 99 -18.71 -32.41 50.87
C TYR A 99 -20.10 -32.95 50.50
N SER A 100 -20.20 -34.25 50.21
CA SER A 100 -21.52 -34.90 50.09
C SER A 100 -22.00 -35.40 51.45
N GLN A 101 -22.46 -34.46 52.29
CA GLN A 101 -23.41 -34.76 53.35
C GLN A 101 -24.79 -34.98 52.72
N LYS A 102 -25.40 -36.12 53.07
CA LYS A 102 -26.69 -36.64 52.61
C LYS A 102 -27.82 -35.60 52.66
N LYS A 103 -28.24 -35.04 51.51
CA LYS A 103 -29.53 -34.35 51.35
C LYS A 103 -30.16 -34.59 49.96
N PRO A 104 -31.50 -34.51 49.85
CA PRO A 104 -32.28 -35.43 49.02
C PRO A 104 -32.39 -35.01 47.55
N ARG A 105 -32.59 -36.03 46.72
CA ARG A 105 -32.53 -36.07 45.26
C ARG A 105 -33.62 -35.17 44.65
N LYS A 106 -33.23 -34.03 44.07
CA LYS A 106 -34.04 -33.36 43.05
C LYS A 106 -34.08 -34.21 41.77
N SER A 107 -35.27 -34.33 41.17
CA SER A 107 -35.59 -35.31 40.14
C SER A 107 -34.90 -35.01 38.80
N ALA A 108 -34.76 -36.04 37.96
CA ALA A 108 -34.12 -35.97 36.65
C ALA A 108 -34.74 -34.90 35.72
N VAL A 109 -36.01 -34.53 35.94
CA VAL A 109 -36.75 -33.52 35.17
C VAL A 109 -36.19 -32.12 35.40
N GLU A 110 -35.84 -31.76 36.64
CA GLU A 110 -35.27 -30.45 36.97
C GLU A 110 -33.85 -30.30 36.40
N ARG A 111 -33.09 -31.41 36.31
CA ARG A 111 -31.80 -31.44 35.58
C ARG A 111 -31.97 -31.27 34.08
N ALA A 112 -32.98 -31.88 33.48
CA ALA A 112 -33.22 -31.77 32.04
C ALA A 112 -33.65 -30.35 31.63
N MET A 113 -34.49 -29.69 32.45
CA MET A 113 -34.91 -28.30 32.18
C MET A 113 -33.75 -27.31 32.28
N GLN A 114 -32.77 -27.53 33.17
CA GLN A 114 -31.63 -26.64 33.30
C GLN A 114 -30.59 -26.80 32.17
N VAL A 115 -30.54 -27.96 31.52
CA VAL A 115 -29.71 -28.18 30.32
C VAL A 115 -30.42 -27.63 29.08
N GLY A 116 -31.73 -27.87 28.93
CA GLY A 116 -32.50 -27.40 27.78
C GLY A 116 -32.68 -25.88 27.68
N ALA A 117 -32.62 -25.15 28.80
CA ALA A 117 -32.79 -23.69 28.80
C ALA A 117 -31.53 -22.89 28.43
N THR A 118 -30.35 -23.52 28.30
CA THR A 118 -29.12 -22.81 27.89
C THR A 118 -28.60 -23.18 26.51
N GLU A 119 -29.29 -24.08 25.79
CA GLU A 119 -29.18 -24.19 24.33
C GLU A 119 -30.05 -23.10 23.67
N GLY A 120 -29.87 -21.87 24.15
CA GLY A 120 -30.23 -20.68 23.42
C GLY A 120 -29.56 -20.79 22.06
N GLN A 121 -30.39 -21.06 21.07
CA GLN A 121 -30.12 -20.88 19.66
C GLN A 121 -29.34 -19.59 19.53
N VAL A 122 -28.03 -19.70 19.30
CA VAL A 122 -27.26 -18.60 18.75
C VAL A 122 -27.92 -18.41 17.39
N PRO A 123 -28.70 -17.34 17.16
CA PRO A 123 -29.32 -17.15 15.88
C PRO A 123 -28.18 -17.12 14.88
N GLN A 124 -28.27 -17.90 13.81
CA GLN A 124 -27.50 -17.64 12.61
C GLN A 124 -27.91 -16.24 12.16
N GLN A 125 -27.26 -15.24 12.73
CA GLN A 125 -27.43 -13.86 12.36
C GLN A 125 -26.83 -13.83 10.96
N ASN A 126 -27.70 -13.94 9.95
CA ASN A 126 -27.38 -13.59 8.58
C ASN A 126 -26.57 -12.30 8.67
N VAL A 127 -25.27 -12.42 8.40
CA VAL A 127 -24.33 -11.31 8.51
C VAL A 127 -24.78 -10.33 7.45
N LYS A 128 -25.57 -9.36 7.90
CA LYS A 128 -25.99 -8.20 7.14
C LYS A 128 -24.69 -7.64 6.57
N ILE A 129 -24.57 -7.66 5.24
CA ILE A 129 -23.43 -7.16 4.48
C ILE A 129 -23.05 -5.83 5.13
N VAL A 130 -21.98 -5.85 5.94
CA VAL A 130 -21.47 -4.65 6.57
C VAL A 130 -21.02 -3.77 5.41
N PRO A 131 -21.39 -2.48 5.39
CA PRO A 131 -20.97 -1.59 4.32
C PRO A 131 -19.48 -1.77 4.06
N VAL A 132 -19.19 -2.04 2.79
CA VAL A 132 -17.88 -2.39 2.22
C VAL A 132 -16.76 -1.41 2.61
N GLU A 133 -17.13 -0.23 3.12
CA GLU A 133 -16.24 0.84 3.58
C GLU A 133 -15.34 0.43 4.77
N GLU A 134 -15.74 -0.55 5.58
CA GLU A 134 -14.99 -0.91 6.79
C GLU A 134 -14.51 -2.37 6.79
N ILE A 135 -13.78 -2.80 5.75
CA ILE A 135 -12.92 -3.97 5.92
C ILE A 135 -11.89 -3.62 7.01
N LYS A 136 -12.17 -4.12 8.20
CA LYS A 136 -11.29 -4.08 9.37
C LYS A 136 -10.75 -5.50 9.55
N ASN A 137 -9.66 -5.64 10.28
CA ASN A 137 -9.12 -6.95 10.67
C ASN A 137 -8.39 -7.72 9.55
N ILE A 138 -7.56 -7.04 8.77
CA ILE A 138 -6.75 -7.67 7.72
C ILE A 138 -5.49 -8.26 8.36
N ASP A 139 -5.28 -9.56 8.20
CA ASP A 139 -4.08 -10.29 8.60
C ASP A 139 -2.96 -10.12 7.58
N TRP A 140 -1.70 -10.25 8.02
CA TRP A 140 -0.53 -10.16 7.16
C TRP A 140 -0.61 -11.08 5.94
N ASN A 141 -0.99 -12.34 6.13
CA ASN A 141 -1.03 -13.32 5.04
C ASN A 141 -2.11 -12.97 4.02
N ILE A 142 -3.24 -12.40 4.48
CA ILE A 142 -4.30 -11.91 3.61
C ILE A 142 -3.81 -10.69 2.84
N PHE A 143 -3.17 -9.75 3.54
CA PHE A 143 -2.60 -8.56 2.92
C PHE A 143 -1.64 -8.91 1.80
N ILE A 144 -0.59 -9.67 2.12
CA ILE A 144 0.51 -9.91 1.18
C ILE A 144 0.07 -10.76 -0.01
N SER A 145 -0.75 -11.80 0.20
CA SER A 145 -1.26 -12.64 -0.89
C SER A 145 -2.12 -11.87 -1.89
N CYS A 146 -2.90 -10.89 -1.44
CA CYS A 146 -3.68 -10.03 -2.33
C CYS A 146 -2.82 -8.90 -2.93
N ALA A 147 -1.84 -8.37 -2.19
CA ALA A 147 -0.94 -7.33 -2.69
C ALA A 147 -0.03 -7.86 -3.81
N GLU A 148 0.40 -9.12 -3.73
CA GLU A 148 1.16 -9.82 -4.79
C GLU A 148 0.44 -9.79 -6.15
N GLU A 149 -0.90 -9.80 -6.16
CA GLU A 149 -1.68 -9.80 -7.41
C GLU A 149 -1.65 -8.44 -8.14
N ILE A 150 -1.36 -7.35 -7.42
CA ILE A 150 -1.33 -5.98 -7.97
C ILE A 150 0.04 -5.34 -7.95
N TYR A 151 1.03 -5.98 -7.33
CA TYR A 151 2.33 -5.39 -7.08
C TYR A 151 3.04 -4.96 -8.37
N ARG A 152 3.61 -3.76 -8.35
CA ARG A 152 4.43 -3.20 -9.43
C ARG A 152 5.74 -2.70 -8.84
N ASP A 153 6.84 -3.09 -9.47
CA ASP A 153 8.15 -2.64 -9.05
C ASP A 153 8.35 -1.13 -9.29
N ALA A 154 9.35 -0.56 -8.62
CA ALA A 154 9.64 0.86 -8.69
C ALA A 154 9.96 1.34 -10.13
N ALA A 155 10.53 0.48 -10.98
CA ALA A 155 10.82 0.82 -12.37
C ALA A 155 9.55 0.93 -13.22
N THR A 156 8.56 0.09 -12.95
CA THR A 156 7.24 0.10 -13.59
C THR A 156 6.45 1.31 -13.15
N GLU A 157 6.42 1.59 -11.85
CA GLU A 157 5.80 2.77 -11.26
C GLU A 157 6.42 4.07 -11.78
N GLN A 158 7.76 4.15 -11.89
CA GLN A 158 8.45 5.30 -12.48
C GLN A 158 7.98 5.58 -13.92
N LYS A 159 7.77 4.54 -14.73
CA LYS A 159 7.26 4.70 -16.10
C LYS A 159 5.84 5.25 -16.13
N GLU A 160 5.01 4.90 -15.15
CA GLU A 160 3.66 5.42 -15.02
C GLU A 160 3.66 6.89 -14.59
N VAL A 161 4.51 7.25 -13.63
CA VAL A 161 4.75 8.66 -13.26
C VAL A 161 5.22 9.48 -14.47
N LEU A 162 6.19 8.96 -15.25
CA LEU A 162 6.65 9.61 -16.47
C LEU A 162 5.52 9.78 -17.50
N GLY A 163 4.68 8.76 -17.67
CA GLY A 163 3.49 8.81 -18.53
C GLY A 163 2.52 9.91 -18.10
N ALA A 164 2.28 10.05 -16.79
CA ALA A 164 1.43 11.10 -16.24
C ALA A 164 2.04 12.51 -16.44
N LEU A 165 3.34 12.67 -16.23
CA LEU A 165 4.03 13.95 -16.43
C LEU A 165 3.98 14.41 -17.89
N LYS A 166 4.10 13.48 -18.85
CA LYS A 166 3.99 13.77 -20.30
C LYS A 166 2.65 14.38 -20.71
N VAL A 167 1.57 14.13 -19.97
CA VAL A 167 0.26 14.74 -20.24
C VAL A 167 0.30 16.26 -20.07
N PHE A 168 1.18 16.77 -19.20
CA PHE A 168 1.34 18.20 -18.95
C PHE A 168 2.38 18.86 -19.86
N ASP A 169 3.30 18.09 -20.43
CA ASP A 169 4.29 18.55 -21.40
C ASP A 169 3.69 18.64 -22.82
N LYS A 170 2.79 19.62 -23.02
CA LYS A 170 2.11 19.83 -24.31
C LYS A 170 3.05 20.27 -25.44
N GLU A 171 4.13 20.95 -25.08
CA GLU A 171 5.12 21.45 -26.05
C GLU A 171 6.14 20.37 -26.42
N GLY A 172 6.18 19.25 -25.69
CA GLY A 172 7.15 18.19 -25.90
C GLY A 172 8.57 18.64 -25.56
N ALA A 173 8.73 19.60 -24.63
CA ALA A 173 10.02 20.11 -24.21
C ALA A 173 10.85 19.04 -23.48
N GLY A 174 10.20 18.03 -22.90
CA GLY A 174 10.84 16.96 -22.13
C GLY A 174 11.39 17.42 -20.79
N GLU A 175 11.08 18.64 -20.36
CA GLU A 175 11.55 19.28 -19.14
C GLU A 175 10.38 19.94 -18.41
N MET A 176 10.49 20.06 -17.08
CA MET A 176 9.47 20.72 -16.25
C MET A 176 10.16 21.51 -15.14
N THR A 177 9.58 22.67 -14.80
CA THR A 177 10.03 23.45 -13.64
C THR A 177 9.35 22.99 -12.36
N VAL A 178 9.98 23.23 -11.20
CA VAL A 178 9.35 22.90 -9.90
C VAL A 178 8.06 23.70 -9.71
N ASP A 179 8.01 24.94 -10.18
CA ASP A 179 6.82 25.77 -10.12
C ASP A 179 5.65 25.17 -10.93
N ASP A 180 5.94 24.59 -12.10
CA ASP A 180 4.93 23.89 -12.89
C ASP A 180 4.42 22.64 -12.16
N LEU A 181 5.32 21.85 -11.57
CA LEU A 181 4.94 20.67 -10.78
C LEU A 181 4.07 21.06 -9.58
N VAL A 182 4.47 22.08 -8.82
CA VAL A 182 3.71 22.60 -7.68
C VAL A 182 2.34 23.08 -8.14
N ARG A 183 2.27 23.81 -9.27
CA ARG A 183 0.99 24.25 -9.84
C ARG A 183 0.10 23.06 -10.18
N ILE A 184 0.64 22.03 -10.83
CA ILE A 184 -0.11 20.82 -11.19
C ILE A 184 -0.64 20.13 -9.93
N ALA A 185 0.23 19.90 -8.94
CA ALA A 185 -0.13 19.19 -7.70
C ALA A 185 -1.16 19.94 -6.84
N THR A 186 -1.17 21.28 -6.89
CA THR A 186 -2.09 22.12 -6.10
C THR A 186 -3.39 22.48 -6.84
N THR A 187 -3.35 22.59 -8.17
CA THR A 187 -4.48 23.08 -8.98
C THR A 187 -5.31 21.95 -9.58
N ASN A 188 -4.67 20.84 -9.97
CA ASN A 188 -5.33 19.74 -10.68
C ASN A 188 -5.59 18.51 -9.80
N GLY A 189 -4.99 18.46 -8.61
CA GLY A 189 -5.25 17.42 -7.61
C GLY A 189 -6.32 17.82 -6.61
N GLU A 190 -6.72 16.89 -5.75
CA GLU A 190 -7.12 17.24 -4.39
C GLU A 190 -6.00 18.12 -3.81
N THR A 191 -6.28 19.16 -3.00
CA THR A 191 -5.23 20.04 -2.48
C THR A 191 -4.32 19.27 -1.50
N VAL A 192 -3.41 18.44 -2.05
CA VAL A 192 -2.65 17.43 -1.29
C VAL A 192 -1.50 18.09 -0.54
N LEU A 193 -0.90 19.13 -1.13
CA LEU A 193 0.29 19.76 -0.58
C LEU A 193 -0.07 20.98 0.26
N ASN A 194 0.27 20.94 1.54
CA ASN A 194 0.27 22.12 2.39
C ASN A 194 1.47 23.03 2.06
N PRO A 195 1.46 24.31 2.49
CA PRO A 195 2.56 25.24 2.18
C PRO A 195 3.95 24.77 2.66
N GLY A 196 4.03 23.98 3.74
CA GLY A 196 5.28 23.42 4.24
C GLY A 196 5.83 22.30 3.34
N GLU A 197 4.97 21.41 2.87
CA GLU A 197 5.31 20.35 1.91
C GLU A 197 5.73 20.93 0.56
N VAL A 198 5.10 22.02 0.12
CA VAL A 198 5.53 22.76 -1.08
C VAL A 198 6.96 23.31 -0.90
N GLN A 199 7.30 23.86 0.27
CA GLN A 199 8.66 24.33 0.54
C GLN A 199 9.68 23.20 0.56
N GLN A 200 9.33 22.05 1.14
CA GLN A 200 10.19 20.86 1.12
C GLN A 200 10.41 20.36 -0.31
N LEU A 201 9.36 20.32 -1.14
CA LEU A 201 9.46 19.93 -2.54
C LEU A 201 10.43 20.85 -3.31
N ARG A 202 10.35 22.16 -3.06
CA ARG A 202 11.27 23.17 -3.63
C ARG A 202 12.72 23.04 -3.15
N ALA A 203 12.94 22.49 -1.95
CA ALA A 203 14.28 22.27 -1.42
C ALA A 203 14.95 21.02 -2.00
N ILE A 204 14.16 20.00 -2.34
CA ILE A 204 14.66 18.67 -2.78
C ILE A 204 14.79 18.58 -4.30
N ILE A 205 13.89 19.24 -5.06
CA ILE A 205 13.86 19.14 -6.51
C ILE A 205 14.62 20.31 -7.15
N PRO A 206 15.51 20.06 -8.15
CA PRO A 206 16.17 21.13 -8.90
C PRO A 206 15.17 22.06 -9.58
N PRO A 207 15.45 23.37 -9.71
CA PRO A 207 14.49 24.36 -10.24
C PRO A 207 13.94 24.01 -11.62
N LYS A 208 14.75 23.33 -12.45
CA LYS A 208 14.38 22.79 -13.75
C LYS A 208 15.08 21.45 -13.95
N CYS A 209 14.35 20.42 -14.36
CA CYS A 209 14.90 19.10 -14.66
C CYS A 209 14.12 18.40 -15.78
N SER A 210 14.71 17.34 -16.33
CA SER A 210 14.03 16.51 -17.33
C SER A 210 12.86 15.74 -16.72
N LEU A 211 11.83 15.42 -17.51
CA LEU A 211 10.70 14.61 -17.02
C LEU A 211 11.13 13.22 -16.53
N VAL A 212 12.17 12.65 -17.14
CA VAL A 212 12.72 11.35 -16.76
C VAL A 212 13.36 11.42 -15.37
N GLU A 213 14.15 12.45 -15.13
CA GLU A 213 14.73 12.72 -13.81
C GLU A 213 13.64 13.03 -12.78
N LEU A 214 12.65 13.86 -13.14
CA LEU A 214 11.56 14.22 -12.25
C LEU A 214 10.75 12.98 -11.83
N ALA A 215 10.41 12.11 -12.78
CA ALA A 215 9.74 10.84 -12.49
C ALA A 215 10.57 9.95 -11.56
N ALA A 216 11.88 9.86 -11.79
CA ALA A 216 12.78 9.08 -10.93
C ALA A 216 12.84 9.66 -9.51
N ARG A 217 12.85 10.99 -9.36
CA ARG A 217 12.86 11.65 -8.05
C ARG A 217 11.55 11.44 -7.29
N LEU A 218 10.42 11.61 -7.97
CA LEU A 218 9.09 11.39 -7.37
C LEU A 218 8.88 9.93 -6.96
N GLN A 219 9.40 8.99 -7.74
CA GLN A 219 9.34 7.56 -7.45
C GLN A 219 10.38 7.09 -6.42
N GLY A 220 11.40 7.91 -6.11
CA GLY A 220 12.50 7.54 -5.23
C GLY A 220 13.59 6.67 -5.87
N THR A 221 13.58 6.50 -7.20
CA THR A 221 14.58 5.71 -7.96
C THR A 221 15.71 6.57 -8.54
N TYR A 222 15.75 7.87 -8.23
CA TYR A 222 16.77 8.77 -8.76
C TYR A 222 18.16 8.45 -8.21
N ILE A 223 19.09 8.16 -9.12
CA ILE A 223 20.52 8.03 -8.82
C ILE A 223 21.20 9.32 -9.26
N PRO A 224 21.83 10.09 -8.34
CA PRO A 224 22.58 11.27 -8.71
C PRO A 224 23.77 10.89 -9.61
N PRO A 225 24.07 11.66 -10.67
CA PRO A 225 25.23 11.43 -11.51
C PRO A 225 26.52 11.42 -10.69
N THR A 226 27.40 10.48 -11.00
CA THR A 226 28.73 10.43 -10.40
C THR A 226 29.58 11.62 -10.86
N LYS A 227 30.61 11.96 -10.08
CA LYS A 227 31.55 13.04 -10.44
C LYS A 227 32.17 12.81 -11.83
N GLU A 228 32.52 11.57 -12.14
CA GLU A 228 33.09 11.18 -13.44
C GLU A 228 32.10 11.40 -14.60
N GLU A 229 30.81 11.11 -14.41
CA GLU A 229 29.79 11.36 -15.42
C GLU A 229 29.54 12.85 -15.65
N LEU A 230 29.62 13.65 -14.58
CA LEU A 230 29.54 15.12 -14.67
C LEU A 230 30.75 15.68 -15.43
N GLU A 231 31.96 15.21 -15.10
CA GLU A 231 33.20 15.61 -15.79
C GLU A 231 33.17 15.19 -17.26
N ARG A 232 32.71 13.98 -17.57
CA ARG A 232 32.55 13.51 -18.96
C ARG A 232 31.57 14.38 -19.76
N LYS A 233 30.39 14.66 -19.19
CA LYS A 233 29.41 15.56 -19.82
C LYS A 233 29.95 16.98 -20.02
N ALA A 234 30.72 17.49 -19.07
CA ALA A 234 31.35 18.80 -19.18
C ALA A 234 32.39 18.84 -20.32
N LEU A 235 33.20 17.77 -20.46
CA LEU A 235 34.17 17.65 -21.55
C LEU A 235 33.49 17.51 -22.91
N GLU A 236 32.42 16.72 -23.02
CA GLU A 236 31.61 16.59 -24.24
C GLU A 236 30.99 17.93 -24.66
N GLU A 237 30.51 18.73 -23.71
CA GLU A 237 29.96 20.07 -23.98
C GLU A 237 31.04 21.06 -24.45
N ILE A 238 32.24 21.03 -23.85
CA ILE A 238 33.38 21.84 -24.29
C ILE A 238 33.78 21.47 -25.73
N GLU A 239 33.86 20.17 -26.03
CA GLU A 239 34.21 19.70 -27.37
C GLU A 239 33.12 20.06 -28.39
N ARG A 240 31.84 19.95 -28.04
CA ARG A 240 30.73 20.38 -28.89
C ARG A 240 30.79 21.87 -29.21
N ARG A 241 31.05 22.72 -28.21
CA ARG A 241 31.21 24.17 -28.43
C ARG A 241 32.42 24.48 -29.31
N ARG A 242 33.53 23.78 -29.10
CA ARG A 242 34.72 23.91 -29.95
C ARG A 242 34.44 23.55 -31.40
N GLN A 243 33.67 22.48 -31.65
CA GLN A 243 33.27 22.09 -32.99
C GLN A 243 32.32 23.11 -33.63
N GLN A 244 31.38 23.67 -32.86
CA GLN A 244 30.51 24.75 -33.30
C GLN A 244 31.31 26.00 -33.68
N GLU A 245 32.22 26.46 -32.83
CA GLU A 245 33.08 27.62 -33.12
C GLU A 245 33.96 27.39 -34.35
N VAL A 246 34.50 26.18 -34.55
CA VAL A 246 35.28 25.85 -35.74
C VAL A 246 34.40 25.85 -36.99
N SER A 247 33.16 25.35 -36.89
CA SER A 247 32.21 25.37 -38.00
C SER A 247 31.74 26.80 -38.35
N GLU A 248 31.48 27.64 -37.35
CA GLU A 248 31.09 29.04 -37.53
C GLU A 248 32.23 29.89 -38.10
N LYS A 249 33.47 29.66 -37.64
CA LYS A 249 34.66 30.31 -38.22
C LYS A 249 34.88 29.89 -39.67
N ARG A 250 34.76 28.60 -39.99
CA ARG A 250 34.83 28.13 -41.39
C ARG A 250 33.75 28.75 -42.26
N PHE A 251 32.52 28.85 -41.77
CA PHE A 251 31.41 29.47 -42.50
C PHE A 251 31.65 30.97 -42.71
N SER A 252 32.22 31.65 -41.72
CA SER A 252 32.57 33.07 -41.80
C SER A 252 33.71 33.33 -42.78
N ASP A 253 34.75 32.49 -42.77
CA ASP A 253 35.89 32.59 -43.68
C ASP A 253 35.45 32.31 -45.14
N ASP A 254 34.57 31.33 -45.38
CA ASP A 254 34.00 31.06 -46.71
C ASP A 254 33.10 32.22 -47.20
N ALA A 255 32.32 32.83 -46.30
CA ALA A 255 31.47 33.98 -46.62
C ALA A 255 32.28 35.25 -46.96
N MET A 256 33.47 35.42 -46.37
CA MET A 256 34.38 36.54 -46.66
C MET A 256 35.20 36.34 -47.95
N LEU A 257 35.21 35.13 -48.52
CA LEU A 257 35.91 34.80 -49.77
C LEU A 257 35.02 34.90 -51.03
N LEU A 258 33.79 35.39 -50.90
CA LEU A 258 32.93 35.69 -52.06
C LEU A 258 33.19 37.13 -52.55
N PRO A 259 33.71 37.30 -53.80
CA PRO A 259 34.04 38.61 -54.38
C PRO A 259 32.81 39.43 -54.81
#